data_AF-A0A7C1UDH4-F1
#
_entry.id   AF-A0A7C1UDH4-F1
#
_cell.length_a   1.000
_cell.length_b   1.000
_cell.length_c   1.000
_cell.angle_alpha   90.00
_cell.angle_beta   90.00
_cell.angle_gamma   90.00
#
_symmetry.space_group_name_H-M   'P 1'
#
loop_
_entity.id
_entity.type
_entity.pdbx_description
1 polymer ?
#
loop_
_entity_poly.entity_id
_entity_poly.type
_entity_poly.pdbx_seq_one_letter_code
_entity_poly.pdbx_strand_id
1 'polypeptide(L)'
;TRVASKGALNGFAPILPEFLGGSADLSPSNNTFNDKSIRINDDHGSTDMNFAGNYISYGVREFGMSAIMNGVALHGGLIPYGATFLMFSEYARNALRMAALMKIRTIFVYTHDSIGLGEDGPTHQCVEQIPTLRMIPNMAVWRPCDTVETVVAWKDAIENDKRPTTLVFSRQNLPFQTRDEATIANIAKGGYILKDTDGTPDVIVIATGSEVHLAMEAAEASDKKVRVVSMPSVEVFEMQDDDYKESVLPAAVTARVAVEAAIMDGWWKYVGTNGKVIGMTTFGESAPAAELFEYFGITTDAVSKAINEVA
;
A
#
# COMPACT_ATOMS: atom_id res chain seq x y z
N THR A 1 -2.75 0.11 -9.05
CA THR A 1 -1.27 0.20 -8.94
C THR A 1 -0.53 -1.11 -9.14
N ARG A 2 -1.20 -2.29 -9.18
CA ARG A 2 -0.52 -3.58 -9.44
C ARG A 2 0.27 -3.64 -10.76
N VAL A 3 -0.19 -2.96 -11.80
CA VAL A 3 0.53 -2.86 -13.09
C VAL A 3 1.79 -2.00 -12.95
N ALA A 4 1.72 -0.92 -12.17
CA ALA A 4 2.89 -0.11 -11.85
C ALA A 4 3.93 -0.91 -11.06
N SER A 5 3.49 -1.81 -10.17
CA SER A 5 4.38 -2.72 -9.44
C SER A 5 5.18 -3.62 -10.40
N LYS A 6 4.54 -4.13 -11.46
CA LYS A 6 5.27 -4.87 -12.51
C LYS A 6 6.27 -3.99 -13.25
N GLY A 7 5.90 -2.74 -13.52
CA GLY A 7 6.81 -1.75 -14.10
C GLY A 7 8.05 -1.52 -13.22
N ALA A 8 7.86 -1.37 -11.91
CA ALA A 8 8.94 -1.26 -10.94
C ALA A 8 9.83 -2.52 -10.92
N LEU A 9 9.22 -3.71 -10.88
CA LEU A 9 9.95 -4.98 -10.97
C LEU A 9 10.76 -5.08 -12.27
N ASN A 10 10.22 -4.68 -13.42
CA ASN A 10 10.94 -4.66 -14.69
C ASN A 10 12.12 -3.67 -14.69
N GLY A 11 12.02 -2.58 -13.93
CA GLY A 11 13.12 -1.62 -13.74
C GLY A 11 14.21 -2.13 -12.79
N PHE A 12 13.85 -2.77 -11.68
CA PHE A 12 14.79 -3.20 -10.64
C PHE A 12 15.41 -4.58 -10.88
N ALA A 13 14.64 -5.56 -11.38
CA ALA A 13 15.13 -6.94 -11.53
C ALA A 13 16.40 -7.09 -12.38
N PRO A 14 16.64 -6.31 -13.46
CA PRO A 14 17.88 -6.42 -14.24
C PRO A 14 19.16 -6.08 -13.47
N ILE A 15 19.07 -5.31 -12.37
CA ILE A 15 20.21 -4.89 -11.55
C ILE A 15 20.29 -5.60 -10.19
N LEU A 16 19.33 -6.49 -9.90
CA LEU A 16 19.24 -7.22 -8.63
C LEU A 16 19.20 -8.74 -8.89
N PRO A 17 20.33 -9.37 -9.23
CA PRO A 17 20.40 -10.83 -9.43
C PRO A 17 19.97 -11.65 -8.20
N GLU A 18 19.99 -11.05 -7.01
CA GLU A 18 19.53 -11.64 -5.76
C GLU A 18 18.01 -11.72 -5.62
N PHE A 19 17.23 -11.15 -6.54
CA PHE A 19 15.77 -11.24 -6.49
C PHE A 19 15.27 -12.67 -6.64
N LEU A 20 14.45 -13.11 -5.69
CA LEU A 20 13.69 -14.35 -5.76
C LEU A 20 12.20 -14.04 -5.67
N GLY A 21 11.52 -14.11 -6.81
CA GLY A 21 10.10 -13.82 -6.92
C GLY A 21 9.19 -15.01 -6.69
N GLY A 22 7.90 -14.75 -6.60
CA GLY A 22 6.88 -15.78 -6.71
C GLY A 22 5.47 -15.28 -6.41
N SER A 23 4.51 -16.18 -6.47
CA SER A 23 3.12 -15.91 -6.11
C SER A 23 2.42 -17.18 -5.64
N ALA A 24 1.47 -17.03 -4.73
CA ALA A 24 0.57 -18.09 -4.32
C ALA A 24 -0.52 -18.32 -5.39
N ASP A 25 -0.12 -18.93 -6.51
CA ASP A 25 -0.94 -19.24 -7.70
C ASP A 25 -1.53 -18.03 -8.47
N LEU A 26 -1.46 -16.83 -7.90
CA LEU A 26 -2.08 -15.63 -8.45
C LEU A 26 -1.10 -14.78 -9.27
N SER A 27 -0.11 -15.38 -9.94
CA SER A 27 0.95 -14.62 -10.65
C SER A 27 0.40 -13.62 -11.68
N PRO A 28 -0.57 -13.98 -12.55
CA PRO A 28 -1.13 -13.03 -13.52
C PRO A 28 -1.95 -11.92 -12.85
N SER A 29 -2.66 -12.25 -11.78
CA SER A 29 -3.51 -11.31 -11.04
C SER A 29 -2.68 -10.32 -10.23
N ASN A 30 -1.56 -10.76 -9.64
CA ASN A 30 -0.68 -9.91 -8.85
C ASN A 30 0.33 -9.12 -9.70
N ASN A 31 0.55 -9.52 -10.96
CA ASN A 31 1.57 -8.97 -11.87
C ASN A 31 3.00 -9.04 -11.32
N THR A 32 3.36 -10.15 -10.67
CA THR A 32 4.70 -10.34 -10.10
C THR A 32 5.71 -11.01 -11.02
N PHE A 33 5.26 -11.65 -12.11
CA PHE A 33 6.15 -12.23 -13.11
C PHE A 33 6.69 -11.13 -14.05
N ASN A 34 7.97 -10.81 -13.90
CA ASN A 34 8.66 -9.72 -14.61
C ASN A 34 9.50 -10.25 -15.79
N ASP A 35 10.06 -9.36 -16.61
CA ASP A 35 10.76 -9.73 -17.86
C ASP A 35 12.05 -10.53 -17.64
N LYS A 36 12.56 -10.58 -16.41
CA LYS A 36 13.73 -11.38 -15.98
C LYS A 36 13.35 -12.59 -15.12
N SER A 37 12.05 -12.87 -14.96
CA SER A 37 11.58 -14.03 -14.21
C SER A 37 11.76 -15.33 -15.01
N ILE A 38 12.33 -16.34 -14.38
CA ILE A 38 12.49 -17.70 -14.87
C ILE A 38 11.94 -18.63 -13.80
N ARG A 39 10.96 -19.45 -14.14
CA ARG A 39 10.33 -20.37 -13.19
C ARG A 39 11.33 -21.41 -12.70
N ILE A 40 11.36 -21.62 -11.39
CA ILE A 40 12.08 -22.73 -10.78
C ILE A 40 11.28 -24.01 -11.04
N ASN A 41 11.98 -25.03 -11.53
CA ASN A 41 11.42 -26.36 -11.76
C ASN A 41 10.11 -26.36 -12.59
N ASP A 42 10.16 -25.68 -13.74
CA ASP A 42 8.98 -25.45 -14.61
C ASP A 42 8.45 -26.71 -15.30
N ASP A 43 9.13 -27.84 -15.16
CA ASP A 43 8.71 -29.14 -15.71
C ASP A 43 7.78 -29.93 -14.78
N HIS A 44 7.41 -29.37 -13.63
CA HIS A 44 6.50 -29.95 -12.65
C HIS A 44 6.92 -31.33 -12.10
N GLY A 45 8.22 -31.57 -11.93
CA GLY A 45 8.72 -32.71 -11.14
C GLY A 45 9.22 -33.89 -11.96
N SER A 46 10.06 -33.61 -12.97
CA SER A 46 10.96 -34.66 -13.47
C SER A 46 11.95 -35.09 -12.37
N THR A 47 12.65 -36.21 -12.54
CA THR A 47 13.72 -36.62 -11.61
C THR A 47 14.87 -35.61 -11.56
N ASP A 48 15.02 -34.78 -12.59
CA ASP A 48 16.11 -33.82 -12.73
C ASP A 48 15.60 -32.41 -12.41
N MET A 49 15.46 -32.10 -11.12
CA MET A 49 14.96 -30.80 -10.69
C MET A 49 15.92 -29.65 -11.06
N ASN A 50 15.40 -28.65 -11.79
CA ASN A 50 16.17 -27.46 -12.18
C ASN A 50 15.90 -26.27 -11.23
N PHE A 51 16.91 -25.91 -10.44
CA PHE A 51 16.84 -24.81 -9.47
C PHE A 51 17.51 -23.50 -9.93
N ALA A 52 17.87 -23.38 -11.22
CA ALA A 52 18.55 -22.18 -11.74
C ALA A 52 17.61 -20.97 -11.98
N GLY A 53 16.29 -21.16 -11.84
CA GLY A 53 15.31 -20.08 -11.95
C GLY A 53 15.31 -19.14 -10.74
N ASN A 54 14.57 -18.04 -10.85
CA ASN A 54 14.42 -17.01 -9.81
C ASN A 54 12.94 -16.71 -9.49
N TYR A 55 12.02 -17.59 -9.87
CA TYR A 55 10.59 -17.41 -9.64
C TYR A 55 9.92 -18.69 -9.14
N ILE A 56 9.32 -18.65 -7.95
CA ILE A 56 8.69 -19.78 -7.29
C ILE A 56 7.17 -19.78 -7.54
N SER A 57 6.65 -20.94 -7.95
CA SER A 57 5.22 -21.24 -7.99
C SER A 57 4.79 -21.88 -6.65
N TYR A 58 4.31 -21.08 -5.70
CA TYR A 58 3.99 -21.58 -4.36
C TYR A 58 2.69 -22.42 -4.30
N GLY A 59 1.82 -22.29 -5.31
CA GLY A 59 0.44 -22.78 -5.27
C GLY A 59 -0.42 -21.98 -4.28
N VAL A 60 -1.67 -22.40 -4.04
CA VAL A 60 -2.60 -21.74 -3.10
C VAL A 60 -2.19 -22.02 -1.64
N ARG A 61 -1.09 -21.40 -1.21
CA ARG A 61 -0.37 -21.69 0.05
C ARG A 61 0.26 -20.44 0.66
N GLU A 62 -0.53 -19.42 0.95
CA GLU A 62 -0.07 -18.10 1.41
C GLU A 62 0.79 -18.18 2.67
N PHE A 63 0.40 -19.00 3.64
CA PHE A 63 1.18 -19.20 4.86
C PHE A 63 2.52 -19.88 4.55
N GLY A 64 2.47 -20.96 3.76
CA GLY A 64 3.67 -21.70 3.34
C GLY A 64 4.64 -20.81 2.55
N MET A 65 4.13 -20.06 1.58
CA MET A 65 4.87 -19.04 0.82
C MET A 65 5.59 -18.08 1.76
N SER A 66 4.85 -17.47 2.68
CA SER A 66 5.40 -16.45 3.58
C SER A 66 6.45 -17.02 4.54
N ALA A 67 6.24 -18.23 5.05
CA ALA A 67 7.22 -18.92 5.89
C ALA A 67 8.48 -19.32 5.10
N ILE A 68 8.34 -19.80 3.87
CA ILE A 68 9.47 -20.11 2.96
C ILE A 68 10.27 -18.84 2.69
N MET A 69 9.62 -17.73 2.34
CA MET A 69 10.28 -16.45 2.09
C MET A 69 11.06 -15.96 3.31
N ASN A 70 10.51 -16.10 4.52
CA ASN A 70 11.24 -15.78 5.75
C ASN A 70 12.50 -16.65 5.90
N GLY A 71 12.40 -17.95 5.61
CA GLY A 71 13.53 -18.87 5.62
C GLY A 71 14.61 -18.49 4.59
N VAL A 72 14.19 -18.09 3.37
CA VAL A 72 15.10 -17.59 2.33
C VAL A 72 15.85 -16.34 2.79
N ALA A 73 15.13 -15.37 3.38
CA ALA A 73 15.75 -14.14 3.87
C ALA A 73 16.76 -14.42 5.00
N LEU A 74 16.45 -15.36 5.91
CA LEU A 74 17.36 -15.78 6.98
C LEU A 74 18.59 -16.54 6.49
N HIS A 75 18.42 -17.38 5.45
CA HIS A 75 19.53 -18.09 4.84
C HIS A 75 20.55 -17.10 4.22
N GLY A 76 20.05 -15.98 3.68
CA GLY A 76 20.87 -14.94 3.09
C GLY A 76 21.25 -15.20 1.63
N GLY A 77 21.72 -14.13 0.97
CA GLY A 77 22.10 -14.12 -0.45
C GLY A 77 20.98 -13.77 -1.42
N LEU A 78 19.71 -13.83 -1.00
CA LEU A 78 18.55 -13.53 -1.83
C LEU A 78 17.63 -12.49 -1.16
N ILE A 79 16.88 -11.75 -1.98
CA ILE A 79 15.80 -10.84 -1.55
C ILE A 79 14.48 -11.44 -2.03
N PRO A 80 13.73 -12.12 -1.14
CA PRO A 80 12.48 -12.76 -1.51
C PRO A 80 11.33 -11.77 -1.61
N TYR A 81 10.59 -11.82 -2.71
CA TYR A 81 9.26 -11.25 -2.81
C TYR A 81 8.24 -12.31 -3.22
N GLY A 82 7.02 -12.20 -2.68
CA GLY A 82 5.95 -13.15 -2.95
C GLY A 82 4.60 -12.50 -2.78
N ALA A 83 3.63 -13.00 -3.55
CA ALA A 83 2.36 -12.31 -3.72
C ALA A 83 1.12 -13.16 -3.54
N THR A 84 0.06 -12.52 -3.07
CA THR A 84 -1.33 -13.00 -3.10
C THR A 84 -2.27 -11.77 -3.07
N PHE A 85 -3.58 -11.96 -2.95
CA PHE A 85 -4.50 -10.85 -2.66
C PHE A 85 -4.35 -10.39 -1.21
N LEU A 86 -4.59 -9.10 -0.96
CA LEU A 86 -4.46 -8.53 0.39
C LEU A 86 -5.35 -9.25 1.40
N MET A 87 -6.55 -9.66 1.01
CA MET A 87 -7.47 -10.41 1.89
C MET A 87 -6.82 -11.68 2.44
N PHE A 88 -6.00 -12.35 1.62
CA PHE A 88 -5.34 -13.58 2.00
C PHE A 88 -4.04 -13.37 2.79
N SER A 89 -3.69 -12.11 3.13
CA SER A 89 -2.71 -11.83 4.19
C SER A 89 -3.14 -12.43 5.54
N GLU A 90 -4.45 -12.60 5.78
CA GLU A 90 -4.98 -13.28 6.97
C GLU A 90 -4.51 -14.74 7.07
N TYR A 91 -4.42 -15.46 5.95
CA TYR A 91 -3.88 -16.82 5.92
C TYR A 91 -2.40 -16.85 6.32
N ALA A 92 -1.66 -15.80 6.01
CA ALA A 92 -0.21 -15.72 6.23
C ALA A 92 0.18 -15.00 7.53
N ARG A 93 -0.77 -14.38 8.26
CA ARG A 93 -0.54 -13.37 9.30
C ARG A 93 0.55 -13.72 10.32
N ASN A 94 0.63 -14.97 10.75
CA ASN A 94 1.67 -15.43 11.68
C ASN A 94 3.08 -15.35 11.08
N ALA A 95 3.26 -15.69 9.80
CA ALA A 95 4.55 -15.54 9.12
C ALA A 95 4.94 -14.07 8.95
N LEU A 96 3.98 -13.18 8.66
CA LEU A 96 4.23 -11.73 8.58
C LEU A 96 4.74 -11.18 9.91
N ARG A 97 4.04 -11.52 11.01
CA ARG A 97 4.45 -11.14 12.36
C ARG A 97 5.86 -11.67 12.69
N MET A 98 6.15 -12.91 12.28
CA MET A 98 7.48 -13.49 12.50
C MET A 98 8.56 -12.78 11.71
N ALA A 99 8.30 -12.38 10.45
CA ALA A 99 9.25 -11.59 9.67
C ALA A 99 9.62 -10.28 10.38
N ALA A 100 8.59 -9.61 10.92
CA ALA A 100 8.76 -8.34 11.62
C ALA A 100 9.54 -8.51 12.93
N LEU A 101 9.21 -9.54 13.70
CA LEU A 101 9.91 -9.92 14.94
C LEU A 101 11.38 -10.26 14.70
N MET A 102 11.67 -11.00 13.63
CA MET A 102 13.03 -11.41 13.26
C MET A 102 13.83 -10.29 12.59
N LYS A 103 13.19 -9.16 12.24
CA LYS A 103 13.82 -8.00 11.60
C LYS A 103 14.47 -8.35 10.27
N ILE A 104 13.79 -9.16 9.47
CA ILE A 104 14.30 -9.64 8.16
C ILE A 104 13.62 -8.93 7.01
N ARG A 105 14.38 -8.72 5.93
CA ARG A 105 13.87 -8.14 4.67
C ARG A 105 13.11 -9.19 3.86
N THR A 106 11.82 -9.26 4.12
CA THR A 106 10.86 -10.03 3.33
C THR A 106 9.84 -9.08 2.71
N ILE A 107 9.66 -9.17 1.39
CA ILE A 107 8.79 -8.25 0.63
C ILE A 107 7.48 -8.96 0.29
N PHE A 108 6.41 -8.62 1.00
CA PHE A 108 5.07 -9.17 0.76
C PHE A 108 4.32 -8.26 -0.21
N VAL A 109 3.97 -8.78 -1.39
CA VAL A 109 3.23 -8.04 -2.41
C VAL A 109 1.75 -8.44 -2.36
N TYR A 110 0.91 -7.53 -1.91
CA TYR A 110 -0.52 -7.73 -1.85
C TYR A 110 -1.25 -6.85 -2.85
N THR A 111 -2.15 -7.45 -3.62
CA THR A 111 -2.97 -6.71 -4.59
C THR A 111 -4.45 -6.81 -4.25
N HIS A 112 -5.29 -6.08 -5.00
CA HIS A 112 -6.75 -6.06 -4.79
C HIS A 112 -7.08 -5.56 -3.37
N ASP A 113 -6.70 -4.32 -3.11
CA ASP A 113 -6.47 -3.77 -1.78
C ASP A 113 -7.72 -3.27 -1.02
N SER A 114 -8.90 -3.32 -1.64
CA SER A 114 -10.10 -2.63 -1.13
C SER A 114 -11.38 -3.18 -1.77
N ILE A 115 -12.52 -2.56 -1.43
CA ILE A 115 -13.81 -2.74 -2.14
C ILE A 115 -13.73 -2.42 -3.65
N GLY A 116 -12.68 -1.72 -4.11
CA GLY A 116 -12.41 -1.51 -5.54
C GLY A 116 -12.16 -2.80 -6.34
N LEU A 117 -12.04 -3.93 -5.64
CA LEU A 117 -12.15 -5.27 -6.22
C LEU A 117 -13.43 -5.45 -7.02
N GLY A 118 -14.59 -5.02 -6.50
CA GLY A 118 -15.89 -5.21 -7.13
C GLY A 118 -16.51 -6.60 -6.89
N GLU A 119 -16.89 -7.26 -7.97
CA GLU A 119 -17.91 -8.32 -8.01
C GLU A 119 -17.56 -9.64 -7.30
N ASP A 120 -16.29 -9.85 -6.93
CA ASP A 120 -15.89 -11.02 -6.13
C ASP A 120 -16.43 -10.94 -4.68
N GLY A 121 -16.88 -9.76 -4.25
CA GLY A 121 -17.69 -9.57 -3.05
C GLY A 121 -16.93 -9.62 -1.71
N PRO A 122 -17.67 -9.62 -0.59
CA PRO A 122 -17.12 -9.35 0.75
C PRO A 122 -16.07 -10.34 1.23
N THR A 123 -16.02 -11.55 0.69
CA THR A 123 -15.01 -12.56 1.06
C THR A 123 -13.62 -12.26 0.51
N HIS A 124 -13.52 -11.35 -0.46
CA HIS A 124 -12.27 -10.97 -1.12
C HIS A 124 -11.94 -9.48 -0.96
N GLN A 125 -12.93 -8.67 -0.56
CA GLN A 125 -12.77 -7.23 -0.37
C GLN A 125 -12.14 -6.94 0.99
N CYS A 126 -11.03 -6.21 0.97
CA CYS A 126 -10.30 -5.88 2.18
C CYS A 126 -10.96 -4.72 2.92
N VAL A 127 -11.04 -4.83 4.25
CA VAL A 127 -11.56 -3.78 5.14
C VAL A 127 -10.55 -3.52 6.25
N GLU A 128 -10.23 -4.51 7.07
CA GLU A 128 -9.35 -4.38 8.23
C GLU A 128 -7.87 -4.71 7.95
N GLN A 129 -7.56 -5.25 6.77
CA GLN A 129 -6.23 -5.79 6.47
C GLN A 129 -5.15 -4.71 6.52
N ILE A 130 -5.37 -3.54 5.92
CA ILE A 130 -4.37 -2.46 5.95
C ILE A 130 -4.09 -2.01 7.40
N PRO A 131 -5.08 -1.57 8.20
CA PRO A 131 -4.81 -1.14 9.59
C PRO A 131 -4.24 -2.25 10.47
N THR A 132 -4.65 -3.50 10.28
CA THR A 132 -4.10 -4.62 11.06
C THR A 132 -2.64 -4.92 10.74
N LEU A 133 -2.22 -4.76 9.48
CA LEU A 133 -0.81 -4.85 9.09
C LEU A 133 0.00 -3.70 9.70
N ARG A 134 -0.54 -2.47 9.72
CA ARG A 134 0.08 -1.31 10.39
C ARG A 134 0.31 -1.52 11.89
N MET A 135 -0.55 -2.32 12.53
CA MET A 135 -0.42 -2.66 13.94
C MET A 135 0.71 -3.67 14.24
N ILE A 136 1.27 -4.35 13.23
CA ILE A 136 2.41 -5.26 13.44
C ILE A 136 3.67 -4.41 13.67
N PRO A 137 4.32 -4.48 14.85
CA PRO A 137 5.51 -3.69 15.10
C PRO A 137 6.63 -4.06 14.13
N ASN A 138 7.39 -3.06 13.66
CA ASN A 138 8.47 -3.25 12.68
C ASN A 138 8.00 -3.83 11.32
N MET A 139 6.75 -3.62 10.93
CA MET A 139 6.27 -3.83 9.56
C MET A 139 6.18 -2.46 8.87
N ALA A 140 6.71 -2.31 7.65
CA ALA A 140 6.37 -1.14 6.84
C ALA A 140 5.22 -1.49 5.89
N VAL A 141 4.13 -0.72 5.91
CA VAL A 141 3.01 -0.89 5.00
C VAL A 141 2.99 0.27 4.03
N TRP A 142 3.16 -0.02 2.74
CA TRP A 142 3.11 0.95 1.66
C TRP A 142 1.84 0.74 0.83
N ARG A 143 0.99 1.78 0.73
CA ARG A 143 -0.21 1.82 -0.10
C ARG A 143 -0.14 3.01 -1.07
N PRO A 144 0.61 2.88 -2.18
CA PRO A 144 0.86 3.96 -3.12
C PRO A 144 -0.36 4.33 -3.97
N CYS A 145 -0.50 5.62 -4.28
CA CYS A 145 -1.59 6.15 -5.08
C CYS A 145 -1.39 6.06 -6.59
N ASP A 146 -0.14 5.97 -7.06
CA ASP A 146 0.17 5.96 -8.48
C ASP A 146 1.50 5.24 -8.82
N THR A 147 1.99 5.45 -10.04
CA THR A 147 3.22 4.84 -10.55
C THR A 147 4.47 5.30 -9.81
N VAL A 148 4.60 6.59 -9.46
CA VAL A 148 5.82 7.13 -8.84
C VAL A 148 5.92 6.63 -7.41
N GLU A 149 4.82 6.71 -6.64
CA GLU A 149 4.80 6.17 -5.29
C GLU A 149 5.05 4.66 -5.27
N THR A 150 4.55 3.94 -6.27
CA THR A 150 4.80 2.50 -6.39
C THR A 150 6.30 2.19 -6.56
N VAL A 151 7.02 2.97 -7.37
CA VAL A 151 8.47 2.80 -7.55
C VAL A 151 9.24 3.12 -6.27
N VAL A 152 8.87 4.19 -5.57
CA VAL A 152 9.50 4.58 -4.30
C VAL A 152 9.25 3.54 -3.20
N ALA A 153 8.03 2.99 -3.12
CA ALA A 153 7.70 1.92 -2.18
C ALA A 153 8.53 0.65 -2.43
N TRP A 154 8.70 0.26 -3.69
CA TRP A 154 9.61 -0.84 -4.06
C TRP A 154 11.05 -0.54 -3.67
N LYS A 155 11.53 0.67 -3.93
CA LYS A 155 12.89 1.09 -3.55
C LYS A 155 13.12 0.96 -2.04
N ASP A 156 12.20 1.47 -1.20
CA ASP A 156 12.29 1.32 0.27
C ASP A 156 12.31 -0.16 0.68
N ALA A 157 11.44 -0.99 0.10
CA ALA A 157 11.37 -2.42 0.39
C ALA A 157 12.67 -3.16 0.05
N ILE A 158 13.35 -2.75 -1.01
CA ILE A 158 14.63 -3.32 -1.46
C ILE A 158 15.77 -2.85 -0.56
N GLU A 159 15.87 -1.55 -0.30
CA GLU A 159 17.00 -0.96 0.42
C GLU A 159 16.97 -1.26 1.92
N ASN A 160 15.79 -1.50 2.51
CA ASN A 160 15.67 -1.71 3.96
C ASN A 160 15.89 -3.16 4.39
N ASP A 161 17.08 -3.47 4.90
CA ASP A 161 17.46 -4.81 5.36
C ASP A 161 17.01 -5.15 6.81
N LYS A 162 16.32 -4.24 7.50
CA LYS A 162 16.02 -4.34 8.95
C LYS A 162 14.55 -4.60 9.27
N ARG A 163 13.67 -4.63 8.27
CA ARG A 163 12.24 -4.85 8.45
C ARG A 163 11.61 -5.53 7.24
N PRO A 164 10.54 -6.31 7.40
CA PRO A 164 9.69 -6.70 6.30
C PRO A 164 8.90 -5.50 5.78
N THR A 165 8.50 -5.60 4.51
CA THR A 165 7.67 -4.60 3.87
C THR A 165 6.45 -5.27 3.24
N THR A 166 5.29 -4.69 3.45
CA THR A 166 4.06 -5.02 2.75
C THR A 166 3.74 -3.94 1.73
N LEU A 167 3.73 -4.31 0.46
CA LEU A 167 3.38 -3.46 -0.67
C LEU A 167 1.94 -3.75 -1.06
N VAL A 168 1.05 -2.76 -0.95
CA VAL A 168 -0.40 -2.89 -1.11
C VAL A 168 -0.84 -2.17 -2.39
N PHE A 169 -1.39 -2.90 -3.35
CA PHE A 169 -1.68 -2.38 -4.68
C PHE A 169 -3.12 -2.57 -5.12
N SER A 170 -3.69 -1.52 -5.72
CA SER A 170 -5.04 -1.55 -6.25
C SER A 170 -5.16 -2.41 -7.52
N ARG A 171 -6.34 -3.02 -7.70
CA ARG A 171 -6.74 -3.78 -8.89
C ARG A 171 -6.94 -2.85 -10.09
N GLN A 172 -7.69 -1.79 -9.84
CA GLN A 172 -8.13 -0.77 -10.77
C GLN A 172 -7.01 0.21 -11.16
N ASN A 173 -7.22 0.91 -12.27
CA ASN A 173 -6.36 2.01 -12.68
C ASN A 173 -6.62 3.22 -11.78
N LEU A 174 -5.56 3.96 -11.48
CA LEU A 174 -5.61 5.18 -10.68
C LEU A 174 -5.00 6.32 -11.48
N PRO A 175 -5.49 7.56 -11.33
CA PRO A 175 -4.93 8.71 -12.01
C PRO A 175 -3.52 9.02 -11.50
N PHE A 176 -2.66 9.44 -12.42
CA PHE A 176 -1.32 9.91 -12.09
C PHE A 176 -1.38 11.25 -11.36
N GLN A 177 -0.58 11.42 -10.31
CA GLN A 177 -0.47 12.69 -9.59
C GLN A 177 0.78 13.45 -10.03
N THR A 178 0.59 14.66 -10.56
CA THR A 178 1.69 15.53 -10.98
C THR A 178 2.46 16.03 -9.76
N ARG A 179 3.79 15.95 -9.81
CA ARG A 179 4.70 16.36 -8.74
C ARG A 179 5.95 16.98 -9.34
N ASP A 180 6.54 17.95 -8.65
CA ASP A 180 7.90 18.40 -8.93
C ASP A 180 8.95 17.48 -8.27
N GLU A 181 10.23 17.70 -8.58
CA GLU A 181 11.33 16.86 -8.06
C GLU A 181 11.41 16.87 -6.53
N ALA A 182 11.18 18.01 -5.90
CA ALA A 182 11.21 18.14 -4.44
C ALA A 182 10.08 17.34 -3.77
N THR A 183 8.88 17.39 -4.35
CA THR A 183 7.72 16.63 -3.88
C THR A 183 7.93 15.13 -4.08
N ILE A 184 8.50 14.71 -5.22
CA ILE A 184 8.87 13.30 -5.46
C ILE A 184 9.85 12.78 -4.40
N ALA A 185 10.86 13.57 -4.03
CA ALA A 185 11.82 13.18 -3.01
C ALA A 185 11.17 12.93 -1.63
N ASN A 186 10.09 13.65 -1.32
CA ASN A 186 9.37 13.50 -0.05
C ASN A 186 8.51 12.23 0.03
N ILE A 187 8.23 11.54 -1.09
CA ILE A 187 7.49 10.25 -1.05
C ILE A 187 8.20 9.25 -0.13
N ALA A 188 9.55 9.24 -0.14
CA ALA A 188 10.36 8.34 0.68
C ALA A 188 10.23 8.60 2.19
N LYS A 189 9.60 9.72 2.59
CA LYS A 189 9.31 10.05 3.99
C LYS A 189 7.96 9.50 4.47
N GLY A 190 7.27 8.69 3.65
CA GLY A 190 6.06 7.95 4.04
C GLY A 190 4.78 8.78 4.06
N GLY A 191 4.86 10.08 4.33
CA GLY A 191 3.75 11.02 4.23
C GLY A 191 4.25 12.42 3.91
N TYR A 192 3.64 13.07 2.91
CA TYR A 192 4.12 14.34 2.38
C TYR A 192 2.98 15.18 1.81
N ILE A 193 3.22 16.48 1.69
CA ILE A 193 2.28 17.43 1.10
C ILE A 193 2.28 17.23 -0.41
N LEU A 194 1.14 16.80 -0.97
CA LEU A 194 0.94 16.65 -2.41
C LEU A 194 0.41 17.95 -3.03
N LYS A 195 -0.46 18.65 -2.31
CA LYS A 195 -0.98 19.99 -2.66
C LYS A 195 -0.94 20.85 -1.41
N ASP A 196 -0.37 22.04 -1.51
CA ASP A 196 -0.31 22.99 -0.41
C ASP A 196 -1.12 24.26 -0.70
N THR A 197 -1.14 25.16 0.27
CA THR A 197 -1.86 26.44 0.23
C THR A 197 -0.98 27.58 0.70
N ASP A 198 -1.29 28.81 0.27
CA ASP A 198 -0.63 30.00 0.82
C ASP A 198 -1.07 30.26 2.27
N GLY A 199 -0.09 30.32 3.18
CA GLY A 199 -0.32 30.52 4.61
C GLY A 199 -0.87 29.28 5.31
N THR A 200 -1.58 29.46 6.43
CA THR A 200 -2.15 28.35 7.20
C THR A 200 -3.35 27.75 6.45
N PRO A 201 -3.40 26.43 6.23
CA PRO A 201 -4.57 25.78 5.64
C PRO A 201 -5.75 25.81 6.61
N ASP A 202 -6.96 25.96 6.07
CA ASP A 202 -8.21 25.86 6.83
C ASP A 202 -8.46 24.39 7.23
N VAL A 203 -8.04 23.45 6.39
CA VAL A 203 -8.19 22.00 6.62
C VAL A 203 -7.07 21.21 5.94
N ILE A 204 -6.70 20.08 6.54
CA ILE A 204 -5.78 19.10 5.96
C ILE A 204 -6.54 17.82 5.61
N VAL A 205 -6.46 17.38 4.36
CA VAL A 205 -7.00 16.09 3.90
C VAL A 205 -5.85 15.10 3.76
N ILE A 206 -5.89 14.02 4.52
CA ILE A 206 -4.91 12.93 4.52
C ILE A 206 -5.52 11.76 3.75
N ALA A 207 -4.85 11.28 2.71
CA ALA A 207 -5.36 10.16 1.92
C ALA A 207 -4.24 9.17 1.58
N THR A 208 -4.63 7.94 1.27
CA THR A 208 -3.71 6.87 0.87
C THR A 208 -4.23 6.14 -0.36
N GLY A 209 -3.32 5.54 -1.13
CA GLY A 209 -3.70 4.64 -2.21
C GLY A 209 -4.70 5.24 -3.19
N SER A 210 -5.76 4.48 -3.47
CA SER A 210 -6.79 4.88 -4.42
C SER A 210 -7.58 6.11 -3.99
N GLU A 211 -7.56 6.54 -2.72
CA GLU A 211 -8.40 7.65 -2.27
C GLU A 211 -7.74 9.03 -2.45
N VAL A 212 -6.44 9.08 -2.80
CA VAL A 212 -5.73 10.35 -3.01
C VAL A 212 -6.37 11.21 -4.10
N HIS A 213 -6.90 10.61 -5.17
CA HIS A 213 -7.57 11.39 -6.22
C HIS A 213 -8.86 12.05 -5.74
N LEU A 214 -9.64 11.38 -4.87
CA LEU A 214 -10.85 11.96 -4.27
C LEU A 214 -10.50 13.19 -3.42
N ALA A 215 -9.39 13.11 -2.67
CA ALA A 215 -8.88 14.23 -1.88
C ALA A 215 -8.43 15.40 -2.75
N MET A 216 -7.74 15.12 -3.87
CA MET A 216 -7.30 16.14 -4.82
C MET A 216 -8.48 16.85 -5.50
N GLU A 217 -9.44 16.09 -6.01
CA GLU A 217 -10.65 16.63 -6.66
C GLU A 217 -11.47 17.49 -5.68
N ALA A 218 -11.67 17.02 -4.45
CA ALA A 218 -12.40 17.78 -3.43
C ALA A 218 -11.65 19.07 -3.04
N ALA A 219 -10.32 19.01 -2.95
CA ALA A 219 -9.49 20.18 -2.67
C ALA A 219 -9.48 21.18 -3.82
N GLU A 220 -9.61 20.75 -5.08
CA GLU A 220 -9.70 21.62 -6.26
C GLU A 220 -11.05 22.32 -6.37
N ALA A 221 -12.13 21.65 -5.96
CA ALA A 221 -13.48 22.21 -5.97
C ALA A 221 -13.82 23.08 -4.75
N SER A 222 -12.98 23.08 -3.72
CA SER A 222 -13.23 23.80 -2.46
C SER A 222 -12.89 25.30 -2.55
N ASP A 223 -13.67 26.13 -1.85
CA ASP A 223 -13.38 27.55 -1.60
C ASP A 223 -12.47 27.76 -0.38
N LYS A 224 -12.12 26.68 0.33
CA LYS A 224 -11.22 26.68 1.50
C LYS A 224 -9.77 26.50 1.09
N LYS A 225 -8.86 26.89 1.98
CA LYS A 225 -7.44 26.53 1.89
C LYS A 225 -7.26 25.08 2.32
N VAL A 226 -7.36 24.17 1.35
CA VAL A 226 -7.20 22.73 1.58
C VAL A 226 -5.77 22.29 1.25
N ARG A 227 -5.05 21.81 2.27
CA ARG A 227 -3.81 21.04 2.09
C ARG A 227 -4.14 19.57 1.88
N VAL A 228 -3.55 18.94 0.87
CA VAL A 228 -3.67 17.49 0.63
C VAL A 228 -2.35 16.80 0.96
N VAL A 229 -2.40 15.82 1.84
CA VAL A 229 -1.28 14.97 2.25
C VAL A 229 -1.50 13.57 1.69
N SER A 230 -0.57 13.10 0.85
CA SER A 230 -0.50 11.68 0.50
C SER A 230 0.33 10.98 1.58
N MET A 231 -0.23 9.93 2.19
CA MET A 231 0.43 9.17 3.25
C MET A 231 0.59 7.68 2.87
N PRO A 232 1.41 7.37 1.85
CA PRO A 232 1.56 6.00 1.36
C PRO A 232 2.11 5.04 2.42
N SER A 233 2.90 5.49 3.41
CA SER A 233 3.31 4.65 4.54
C SER A 233 3.33 5.42 5.85
N VAL A 234 2.39 5.07 6.72
CA VAL A 234 2.26 5.62 8.06
C VAL A 234 3.50 5.30 8.89
N GLU A 235 4.03 4.08 8.80
CA GLU A 235 5.17 3.66 9.63
C GLU A 235 6.45 4.40 9.25
N VAL A 236 6.64 4.68 7.96
CA VAL A 236 7.79 5.47 7.49
C VAL A 236 7.64 6.95 7.86
N PHE A 237 6.42 7.50 7.83
CA PHE A 237 6.13 8.86 8.29
C PHE A 237 6.41 9.04 9.79
N GLU A 238 6.01 8.06 10.60
CA GLU A 238 6.24 8.10 12.06
C GLU A 238 7.71 8.02 12.46
N MET A 239 8.58 7.49 11.58
CA MET A 239 10.02 7.45 11.79
C MET A 239 10.72 8.79 11.49
N GLN A 240 10.02 9.75 10.89
CA GLN A 240 10.58 11.08 10.64
C GLN A 240 10.69 11.88 11.93
N ASP A 241 11.58 12.87 11.93
CA ASP A 241 11.72 13.80 13.03
C ASP A 241 10.45 14.64 13.25
N ASP A 242 10.33 15.21 14.45
CA ASP A 242 9.14 15.97 14.84
C ASP A 242 8.97 17.25 13.99
N ASP A 243 10.08 17.87 13.57
CA ASP A 243 10.04 19.06 12.70
C ASP A 243 9.40 18.74 11.34
N TYR A 244 9.75 17.60 10.74
CA TYR A 244 9.14 17.16 9.48
C TYR A 244 7.68 16.81 9.66
N LYS A 245 7.32 16.06 10.70
CA LYS A 245 5.92 15.71 10.97
C LYS A 245 5.06 16.96 11.21
N GLU A 246 5.57 17.93 11.95
CA GLU A 246 4.92 19.23 12.16
C GLU A 246 4.81 20.04 10.86
N SER A 247 5.81 19.96 9.96
CA SER A 247 5.74 20.63 8.66
C SER A 247 4.61 20.10 7.77
N VAL A 248 4.30 18.80 7.86
CA VAL A 248 3.26 18.13 7.07
C VAL A 248 1.89 18.24 7.74
N LEU A 249 1.80 17.94 9.04
CA LEU A 249 0.58 17.95 9.84
C LEU A 249 0.68 18.92 11.05
N PRO A 250 0.72 20.25 10.82
CA PRO A 250 0.87 21.22 11.88
C PRO A 250 -0.15 21.04 13.01
N ALA A 251 0.31 21.00 14.26
CA ALA A 251 -0.55 20.82 15.43
C ALA A 251 -1.60 21.94 15.58
N ALA A 252 -1.29 23.13 15.06
CA ALA A 252 -2.21 24.27 15.04
C ALA A 252 -3.45 24.06 14.14
N VAL A 253 -3.39 23.15 13.17
CA VAL A 253 -4.51 22.86 12.25
C VAL A 253 -5.18 21.57 12.69
N THR A 254 -6.21 21.70 13.51
CA THR A 254 -6.98 20.55 14.04
C THR A 254 -8.11 20.09 13.13
N ALA A 255 -8.50 20.92 12.14
CA ALA A 255 -9.45 20.56 11.10
C ALA A 255 -8.79 19.58 10.13
N ARG A 256 -9.13 18.30 10.24
CA ARG A 256 -8.47 17.23 9.49
C ARG A 256 -9.49 16.22 8.98
N VAL A 257 -9.34 15.79 7.74
CA VAL A 257 -10.12 14.71 7.13
C VAL A 257 -9.17 13.60 6.71
N ALA A 258 -9.45 12.35 7.08
CA ALA A 258 -8.73 11.20 6.55
C ALA A 258 -9.62 10.40 5.59
N VAL A 259 -9.07 9.92 4.48
CA VAL A 259 -9.80 9.17 3.45
C VAL A 259 -9.03 7.90 3.09
N GLU A 260 -9.60 6.75 3.41
CA GLU A 260 -9.02 5.43 3.11
C GLU A 260 -10.11 4.38 2.97
N ALA A 261 -10.12 3.62 1.87
CA ALA A 261 -11.04 2.50 1.66
C ALA A 261 -10.65 1.25 2.48
N ALA A 262 -10.58 1.43 3.80
CA ALA A 262 -10.30 0.44 4.83
C ALA A 262 -11.03 0.85 6.14
N ILE A 263 -10.95 0.01 7.18
CA ILE A 263 -11.55 0.30 8.48
C ILE A 263 -10.97 1.60 9.08
N MET A 264 -11.84 2.46 9.58
CA MET A 264 -11.48 3.84 9.95
C MET A 264 -10.54 3.97 11.15
N ASP A 265 -10.51 2.99 12.06
CA ASP A 265 -9.95 3.11 13.42
C ASP A 265 -8.50 3.61 13.49
N GLY A 266 -7.67 3.28 12.48
CA GLY A 266 -6.27 3.70 12.43
C GLY A 266 -6.06 5.20 12.26
N TRP A 267 -7.08 5.95 11.80
CA TRP A 267 -6.93 7.35 11.41
C TRP A 267 -7.22 8.35 12.53
N TRP A 268 -7.91 7.93 13.59
CA TRP A 268 -8.25 8.81 14.72
C TRP A 268 -7.01 9.42 15.40
N LYS A 269 -5.87 8.74 15.33
CA LYS A 269 -4.57 9.28 15.77
C LYS A 269 -4.19 10.58 15.05
N TYR A 270 -4.49 10.70 13.76
CA TYR A 270 -4.09 11.84 12.93
C TYR A 270 -5.15 12.93 12.89
N VAL A 271 -6.42 12.56 12.82
CA VAL A 271 -7.52 13.54 12.69
C VAL A 271 -7.98 14.10 14.04
N GLY A 272 -7.68 13.41 15.15
CA GLY A 272 -8.09 13.81 16.49
C GLY A 272 -9.61 13.82 16.69
N THR A 273 -10.08 14.53 17.71
CA THR A 273 -11.51 14.60 18.07
C THR A 273 -12.30 15.62 17.24
N ASN A 274 -11.60 16.53 16.54
CA ASN A 274 -12.21 17.61 15.75
C ASN A 274 -12.24 17.29 14.26
N GLY A 275 -11.65 16.17 13.85
CA GLY A 275 -11.59 15.75 12.45
C GLY A 275 -12.64 14.72 12.08
N LYS A 276 -12.56 14.24 10.84
CA LYS A 276 -13.47 13.25 10.26
C LYS A 276 -12.70 12.18 9.50
N VAL A 277 -13.24 10.97 9.48
CA VAL A 277 -12.69 9.85 8.68
C VAL A 277 -13.75 9.38 7.69
N ILE A 278 -13.33 9.19 6.44
CA ILE A 278 -14.11 8.59 5.36
C ILE A 278 -13.45 7.27 5.01
N GLY A 279 -14.22 6.18 5.08
CA GLY A 279 -13.71 4.83 4.95
C GLY A 279 -14.78 3.80 5.29
N MET A 280 -14.37 2.59 5.64
CA MET A 280 -15.26 1.47 5.90
C MET A 280 -15.61 1.33 7.39
N THR A 281 -16.82 0.85 7.68
CA THR A 281 -17.27 0.46 9.04
C THR A 281 -17.92 -0.93 9.09
N THR A 282 -18.13 -1.55 7.93
CA THR A 282 -18.73 -2.87 7.75
C THR A 282 -17.92 -3.65 6.72
N PHE A 283 -18.25 -4.94 6.53
CA PHE A 283 -17.83 -5.67 5.34
C PHE A 283 -18.41 -5.05 4.06
N GLY A 284 -17.81 -5.39 2.93
CA GLY A 284 -18.26 -4.94 1.62
C GLY A 284 -19.46 -5.73 1.06
N GLU A 285 -19.73 -5.56 -0.23
CA GLU A 285 -20.86 -6.18 -0.94
C GLU A 285 -20.45 -6.59 -2.36
N SER A 286 -21.20 -7.50 -2.98
CA SER A 286 -20.94 -7.95 -4.35
C SER A 286 -21.62 -7.05 -5.38
N ALA A 287 -20.92 -6.03 -5.88
CA ALA A 287 -21.40 -5.12 -6.92
C ALA A 287 -20.22 -4.51 -7.73
N PRO A 288 -20.48 -3.80 -8.85
CA PRO A 288 -19.45 -3.05 -9.56
C PRO A 288 -18.75 -2.03 -8.64
N ALA A 289 -17.43 -1.88 -8.79
CA ALA A 289 -16.62 -1.05 -7.88
C ALA A 289 -17.16 0.38 -7.68
N ALA A 290 -17.59 1.05 -8.76
CA ALA A 290 -18.12 2.42 -8.68
C ALA A 290 -19.39 2.49 -7.81
N GLU A 291 -20.28 1.50 -7.91
CA GLU A 291 -21.48 1.43 -7.08
C GLU A 291 -21.14 1.17 -5.62
N LEU A 292 -20.10 0.38 -5.34
CA LEU A 292 -19.61 0.14 -3.97
C LEU A 292 -19.04 1.42 -3.35
N PHE A 293 -18.20 2.16 -4.06
CA PHE A 293 -17.65 3.44 -3.56
C PHE A 293 -18.76 4.45 -3.24
N GLU A 294 -19.79 4.53 -4.10
CA GLU A 294 -20.98 5.35 -3.84
C GLU A 294 -21.76 4.87 -2.62
N TYR A 295 -22.07 3.56 -2.55
CA TYR A 295 -22.85 2.95 -1.47
C TYR A 295 -22.19 3.13 -0.10
N PHE A 296 -20.87 2.98 -0.02
CA PHE A 296 -20.10 3.16 1.21
C PHE A 296 -19.71 4.62 1.49
N GLY A 297 -20.09 5.55 0.62
CA GLY A 297 -19.84 6.98 0.83
C GLY A 297 -18.36 7.37 0.79
N ILE A 298 -17.56 6.66 0.00
CA ILE A 298 -16.13 6.97 -0.22
C ILE A 298 -16.02 7.66 -1.57
N THR A 299 -16.42 8.93 -1.60
CA THR A 299 -16.58 9.72 -2.82
C THR A 299 -16.01 11.13 -2.66
N THR A 300 -15.72 11.80 -3.78
CA THR A 300 -15.29 13.22 -3.80
C THR A 300 -16.30 14.13 -3.10
N ASP A 301 -17.60 13.86 -3.24
CA ASP A 301 -18.67 14.60 -2.57
C ASP A 301 -18.63 14.41 -1.04
N ALA A 302 -18.39 13.18 -0.57
CA ALA A 302 -18.25 12.91 0.86
C ALA A 302 -17.03 13.65 1.44
N VAL A 303 -15.91 13.69 0.71
CA VAL A 303 -14.71 14.44 1.11
C VAL A 303 -14.98 15.94 1.13
N SER A 304 -15.64 16.48 0.11
CA SER A 304 -16.02 17.90 0.02
C SER A 304 -16.95 18.31 1.16
N LYS A 305 -17.93 17.46 1.49
CA LYS A 305 -18.81 17.67 2.64
C LYS A 305 -18.03 17.64 3.96
N ALA A 306 -17.12 16.69 4.13
CA ALA A 306 -16.28 16.60 5.33
C ALA A 306 -15.38 17.83 5.50
N ILE A 307 -14.78 18.33 4.41
CA ILE A 307 -14.01 19.58 4.40
C ILE A 307 -14.85 20.73 4.96
N ASN A 308 -16.07 20.93 4.43
CA ASN A 308 -16.94 22.02 4.85
C ASN A 308 -17.46 21.90 6.29
N GLU A 309 -17.54 20.68 6.82
CA GLU A 309 -17.98 20.43 8.19
C GLU A 309 -16.91 20.70 9.25
N VAL A 310 -15.62 20.50 8.90
CA VAL A 310 -14.51 20.63 9.87
C VAL A 310 -13.71 21.94 9.74
N ALA A 311 -13.76 22.60 8.58
CA ALA A 311 -13.01 23.82 8.24
C ALA A 311 -13.64 25.12 8.77
#